data_AF-A0A2I0NXG4-F1
#
_entry.id   AF-A0A2I0NXG4-F1
#
_cell.length_a   1.000
_cell.length_b   1.000
_cell.length_c   1.000
_cell.angle_alpha   90.00
_cell.angle_beta   90.00
_cell.angle_gamma   90.00
#
_symmetry.space_group_name_H-M   'P 1'
#
loop_
_entity.id
_entity.type
_entity.pdbx_description
1 polymer ?
#
loop_
_entity_poly.entity_id
_entity_poly.type
_entity_poly.pdbx_seq_one_letter_code
_entity_poly.pdbx_strand_id
1 'polypeptide(L)'
;MKMKHQYLLLIALGMAIITCFPPVSADEIGGDQGWYVIHCNVYGANVYLDDKFVGTVPVGALTVPVPITGTPYKTLRVQKYGYSTFVDSITEVPVKGGTVDLTATLNELPTTTATIVGQDMGWYIVHCNINGATVLFDDANRGEISQGLVYVPVSTTSTPYRSFSVKKDGYTTYEGTISRVPMKGESIDLYATLNSVATLTATPTSIGG
;
A
#
# COMPACT_ATOMS: atom_id res chain seq x y z
N MET A 1 -49.30 -42.09 31.80
CA MET A 1 -49.11 -41.02 32.79
C MET A 1 -47.61 -40.86 33.05
N LYS A 2 -47.10 -39.63 32.90
CA LYS A 2 -45.82 -39.09 33.39
C LYS A 2 -44.51 -39.76 32.94
N MET A 3 -43.83 -39.11 31.98
CA MET A 3 -42.44 -38.64 32.13
C MET A 3 -41.97 -37.94 30.84
N LYS A 4 -42.36 -36.68 30.67
CA LYS A 4 -41.80 -35.72 29.69
C LYS A 4 -41.35 -34.41 30.38
N HIS A 5 -41.03 -34.48 31.68
CA HIS A 5 -40.64 -33.31 32.49
C HIS A 5 -39.18 -33.33 32.95
N GLN A 6 -38.39 -34.31 32.50
CA GLN A 6 -36.98 -34.45 32.92
C GLN A 6 -35.97 -33.78 31.98
N TYR A 7 -36.40 -33.22 30.84
CA TYR A 7 -35.55 -32.44 29.94
C TYR A 7 -35.81 -30.93 29.98
N LEU A 8 -36.85 -30.48 30.70
CA LEU A 8 -37.18 -29.06 30.80
C LEU A 8 -36.41 -28.34 31.92
N LEU A 9 -35.65 -29.06 32.75
CA LEU A 9 -34.87 -28.47 33.85
C LEU A 9 -33.37 -28.30 33.53
N LEU A 10 -32.93 -28.63 32.30
CA LEU A 10 -31.55 -28.45 31.86
C LEU A 10 -31.29 -27.16 31.04
N ILE A 11 -32.31 -26.32 30.84
CA ILE A 11 -32.20 -25.09 30.01
C ILE A 11 -32.11 -23.81 30.88
N ALA A 12 -32.19 -23.92 32.21
CA ALA A 12 -32.19 -22.76 33.12
C ALA A 12 -30.92 -22.62 33.99
N LEU A 13 -29.81 -23.25 33.60
CA LEU A 13 -28.51 -23.12 34.29
C LEU A 13 -27.40 -22.74 33.29
N GLY A 14 -27.68 -21.75 32.43
CA GLY A 14 -26.76 -21.27 31.40
C GLY A 14 -26.69 -19.74 31.32
N MET A 15 -26.96 -19.04 32.43
CA MET A 15 -27.00 -17.57 32.43
C MET A 15 -26.62 -17.00 33.81
N ALA A 16 -25.42 -17.31 34.30
CA ALA A 16 -24.80 -16.61 35.42
C ALA A 16 -23.30 -16.94 35.51
N ILE A 17 -22.52 -16.59 34.48
CA ILE A 17 -21.10 -16.31 34.65
C ILE A 17 -20.89 -14.92 34.07
N ILE A 18 -21.27 -13.92 34.87
CA ILE A 18 -20.67 -12.60 34.80
C ILE A 18 -19.22 -12.84 35.22
N THR A 19 -18.34 -13.04 34.24
CA THR A 19 -16.91 -12.89 34.46
C THR A 19 -16.69 -11.46 34.91
N CYS A 20 -16.54 -11.30 36.22
CA CYS A 20 -15.87 -10.18 36.83
C CYS A 20 -14.46 -10.15 36.22
N PHE A 21 -14.34 -9.52 35.05
CA PHE A 21 -13.05 -9.03 34.62
C PHE A 21 -12.66 -7.99 35.67
N PRO A 22 -11.50 -8.12 36.33
CA PRO A 22 -10.98 -6.97 37.05
C PRO A 22 -10.99 -5.79 36.08
N PRO A 23 -11.32 -4.56 36.52
CA PRO A 23 -10.93 -3.42 35.72
C PRO A 23 -9.43 -3.63 35.49
N VAL A 24 -9.05 -3.80 34.23
CA VAL A 24 -7.69 -3.53 33.82
C VAL A 24 -7.49 -2.10 34.27
N SER A 25 -6.86 -1.93 35.44
CA SER A 25 -6.23 -0.67 35.78
C SER A 25 -5.35 -0.40 34.58
N ALA A 26 -5.69 0.64 33.83
CA ALA A 26 -4.76 1.25 32.92
C ALA A 26 -3.59 1.69 33.81
N ASP A 27 -2.62 0.79 33.99
CA ASP A 27 -1.31 1.15 34.50
C ASP A 27 -0.91 2.41 33.73
N GLU A 28 -0.58 3.46 34.49
CA GLU A 28 -0.23 4.78 34.00
C GLU A 28 0.59 4.69 32.71
N ILE A 29 -0.11 4.89 31.59
CA ILE A 29 0.44 5.12 30.26
C ILE A 29 1.14 6.48 30.36
N GLY A 30 2.31 6.54 30.99
CA GLY A 30 2.82 7.83 31.52
C GLY A 30 4.28 7.88 31.92
N GLY A 31 5.09 6.86 31.61
CA GLY A 31 6.54 6.97 31.71
C GLY A 31 7.08 7.79 30.53
N ASP A 32 7.40 9.07 30.73
CA ASP A 32 8.08 10.02 29.79
C ASP A 32 7.83 9.82 28.29
N GLN A 33 6.62 9.41 27.93
CA GLN A 33 6.20 9.07 26.57
C GLN A 33 4.92 9.83 26.24
N GLY A 34 4.78 10.09 24.94
CA GLY A 34 3.53 10.46 24.30
C GLY A 34 3.16 9.39 23.27
N TRP A 35 1.99 9.50 22.65
CA TRP A 35 1.55 8.53 21.64
C TRP A 35 1.06 9.22 20.38
N TYR A 36 1.45 8.70 19.22
CA TYR A 36 0.70 8.94 17.99
C TYR A 36 -0.37 7.88 17.83
N VAL A 37 -1.59 8.32 17.56
CA VAL A 37 -2.72 7.44 17.24
C VAL A 37 -2.99 7.61 15.75
N ILE A 38 -2.55 6.63 14.96
CA ILE A 38 -2.68 6.67 13.51
C ILE A 38 -3.98 5.96 13.11
N HIS A 39 -4.94 6.74 12.64
CA HIS A 39 -6.18 6.27 12.05
C HIS A 39 -5.99 6.10 10.54
N CYS A 40 -6.40 4.95 10.01
CA CYS A 40 -6.43 4.76 8.57
C CYS A 40 -7.70 3.99 8.18
N ASN A 41 -8.27 4.38 7.04
CA ASN A 41 -9.47 3.75 6.49
C ASN A 41 -9.21 2.32 5.98
N VAL A 42 -7.94 1.90 5.83
CA VAL A 42 -7.57 0.59 5.29
C VAL A 42 -6.84 -0.26 6.32
N TYR A 43 -7.47 -1.38 6.68
CA TYR A 43 -6.87 -2.38 7.56
C TYR A 43 -5.62 -3.01 6.93
N GLY A 44 -4.59 -3.24 7.75
CA GLY A 44 -3.38 -3.91 7.32
C GLY A 44 -2.45 -3.03 6.48
N ALA A 45 -2.64 -1.70 6.48
CA ALA A 45 -1.72 -0.75 5.86
C ALA A 45 -0.43 -0.63 6.68
N ASN A 46 0.72 -0.55 6.00
CA ASN A 46 2.02 -0.38 6.63
C ASN A 46 2.27 1.09 6.91
N VAL A 47 2.66 1.40 8.14
CA VAL A 47 2.92 2.77 8.62
C VAL A 47 4.41 2.97 8.83
N TYR A 48 4.89 4.12 8.37
CA TYR A 48 6.28 4.56 8.51
C TYR A 48 6.29 5.98 9.08
N LEU A 49 7.18 6.21 10.05
CA LEU A 49 7.50 7.54 10.56
C LEU A 49 8.97 7.85 10.22
N ASP A 50 9.22 8.94 9.50
CA ASP A 50 10.56 9.28 8.97
C ASP A 50 11.25 8.07 8.30
N ASP A 51 10.52 7.45 7.36
CA ASP A 51 10.91 6.25 6.61
C ASP A 51 11.16 4.98 7.44
N LYS A 52 11.06 5.03 8.76
CA LYS A 52 11.16 3.87 9.65
C LYS A 52 9.80 3.19 9.78
N PHE A 53 9.75 1.89 9.50
CA PHE A 53 8.56 1.09 9.74
C PHE A 53 8.24 1.03 11.25
N VAL A 54 7.01 1.38 11.61
CA VAL A 54 6.56 1.40 13.01
C VAL A 54 5.46 0.39 13.29
N GLY A 55 4.78 -0.11 12.27
CA GLY A 55 3.77 -1.13 12.42
C GLY A 55 2.77 -1.17 11.27
N THR A 56 1.75 -1.98 11.48
CA THR A 56 0.66 -2.20 10.54
C THR A 56 -0.65 -1.79 11.18
N VAL A 57 -1.51 -1.08 10.45
CA VAL A 57 -2.80 -0.58 10.94
C VAL A 57 -3.71 -1.75 11.35
N PRO A 58 -4.08 -1.87 12.64
CA PRO A 58 -5.05 -2.86 13.11
C PRO A 58 -6.50 -2.39 12.80
N VAL A 59 -7.51 -3.18 13.16
CA VAL A 59 -8.90 -2.72 13.06
C VAL A 59 -9.10 -1.60 14.08
N GLY A 60 -9.26 -0.35 13.61
CA GLY A 60 -9.34 0.84 14.46
C GLY A 60 -8.20 1.81 14.19
N ALA A 61 -7.19 1.81 15.07
CA ALA A 61 -6.04 2.72 14.98
C ALA A 61 -4.75 2.06 15.47
N LEU A 62 -3.62 2.45 14.89
CA LEU A 62 -2.29 2.04 15.36
C LEU A 62 -1.78 3.07 16.37
N THR A 63 -1.53 2.63 17.60
CA THR A 63 -0.90 3.46 18.63
C THR A 63 0.61 3.25 18.65
N VAL A 64 1.37 4.32 18.45
CA VAL A 64 2.84 4.30 18.42
C VAL A 64 3.38 5.12 19.60
N PRO A 65 4.07 4.49 20.57
CA PRO A 65 4.70 5.22 21.66
C PRO A 65 5.93 5.97 21.17
N VAL A 66 6.08 7.23 21.58
CA VAL A 66 7.21 8.09 21.20
C VAL A 66 7.83 8.78 22.43
N PRO A 67 9.17 8.84 22.51
CA PRO A 67 9.86 9.54 23.59
C PRO A 67 9.75 11.05 23.39
N ILE A 68 9.26 11.78 24.39
CA ILE A 68 9.08 13.25 24.33
C ILE A 68 10.40 14.04 24.39
N THR A 69 11.49 13.38 24.79
CA THR A 69 12.84 13.94 24.90
C THR A 69 13.69 13.70 23.65
N GLY A 70 13.18 12.94 22.67
CA GLY A 70 13.87 12.62 21.43
C GLY A 70 13.61 13.63 20.30
N THR A 71 14.26 13.40 19.16
CA THR A 71 13.94 14.14 17.93
C THR A 71 12.51 13.79 17.50
N PRO A 72 11.62 14.79 17.31
CA PRO A 72 10.25 14.52 16.88
C PRO A 72 10.23 14.00 15.44
N TYR A 73 9.30 13.09 15.17
CA TYR A 73 9.02 12.63 13.81
C TYR A 73 8.45 13.77 12.96
N LYS A 74 8.84 13.84 11.70
CA LYS A 74 8.44 14.92 10.78
C LYS A 74 7.52 14.47 9.67
N THR A 75 7.55 13.18 9.35
CA THR A 75 6.81 12.64 8.21
C THR A 75 6.07 11.37 8.58
N LEU A 76 4.83 11.30 8.13
CA LEU A 76 3.99 10.10 8.16
C LEU A 76 3.88 9.56 6.74
N ARG A 77 4.21 8.29 6.55
CA ARG A 77 3.92 7.58 5.31
C ARG A 77 3.09 6.34 5.63
N VAL A 78 1.95 6.20 4.96
CA VAL A 78 1.10 5.01 5.06
C VAL A 78 0.95 4.41 3.66
N GLN A 79 1.16 3.10 3.54
CA GLN A 79 1.07 2.41 2.26
C GLN A 79 0.40 1.05 2.40
N LYS A 80 -0.39 0.69 1.40
CA LYS A 80 -1.01 -0.63 1.26
C LYS A 80 -1.01 -1.01 -0.22
N TYR A 81 -0.83 -2.29 -0.49
CA TYR A 81 -0.97 -2.81 -1.85
C TYR A 81 -2.38 -2.53 -2.40
N GLY A 82 -2.47 -1.99 -3.62
CA GLY A 82 -3.73 -1.59 -4.26
C GLY A 82 -4.23 -0.18 -3.89
N TYR A 83 -3.49 0.57 -3.07
CA TYR A 83 -3.84 1.92 -2.64
C TYR A 83 -2.73 2.92 -2.94
N SER A 84 -3.11 4.17 -3.20
CA SER A 84 -2.19 5.30 -3.38
C SER A 84 -1.48 5.57 -2.05
N THR A 85 -0.15 5.65 -2.08
CA THR A 85 0.64 5.96 -0.88
C THR A 85 0.24 7.33 -0.32
N PHE A 86 -0.09 7.37 0.97
CA PHE A 86 -0.35 8.60 1.69
C PHE A 86 0.94 9.10 2.34
N VAL A 87 1.25 10.38 2.15
CA VAL A 87 2.40 11.06 2.78
C VAL A 87 1.94 12.39 3.32
N ASP A 88 2.25 12.66 4.59
CA ASP A 88 1.92 13.92 5.24
C ASP A 88 3.04 14.36 6.21
N SER A 89 3.07 15.65 6.53
CA SER A 89 4.00 16.21 7.51
C SER A 89 3.38 16.24 8.90
N ILE A 90 4.16 15.85 9.89
CA ILE A 90 3.77 15.88 11.31
C ILE A 90 4.25 17.20 11.90
N THR A 91 3.30 18.05 12.29
CA THR A 91 3.58 19.36 12.90
C THR A 91 3.38 19.37 14.41
N GLU A 92 2.64 18.39 14.94
CA GLU A 92 2.32 18.27 16.35
C GLU A 92 3.10 17.14 17.01
N VAL A 93 3.66 17.41 18.19
CA VAL A 93 4.40 16.44 19.00
C VAL A 93 3.59 16.16 20.26
N PRO A 94 3.32 14.89 20.60
CA PRO A 94 2.54 14.57 21.79
C PRO A 94 3.30 14.98 23.06
N VAL A 95 2.55 15.56 24.01
CA VAL A 95 3.06 15.88 25.35
C VAL A 95 3.14 14.64 26.22
N LYS A 96 3.81 14.72 27.38
CA LYS A 96 3.87 13.63 28.36
C LYS A 96 2.46 13.17 28.74
N GLY A 97 2.16 11.88 28.60
CA GLY A 97 0.82 11.36 28.91
C GLY A 97 -0.24 11.66 27.83
N GLY A 98 0.12 12.40 26.77
CA GLY A 98 -0.80 12.89 25.74
C GLY A 98 -0.74 12.13 24.43
N THR A 99 -1.82 12.23 23.66
CA THR A 99 -1.96 11.61 22.34
C THR A 99 -2.08 12.67 21.25
N VAL A 100 -1.53 12.38 20.07
CA VAL A 100 -1.76 13.15 18.84
C VAL A 100 -2.38 12.22 17.81
N ASP A 101 -3.56 12.58 17.31
CA ASP A 101 -4.29 11.82 16.31
C ASP A 101 -3.84 12.21 14.90
N LEU A 102 -3.35 11.23 14.15
CA LEU A 102 -2.97 11.39 12.75
C LEU A 102 -3.92 10.58 11.88
N THR A 103 -4.54 11.23 10.90
CA THR A 103 -5.51 10.56 10.00
C THR A 103 -4.92 10.40 8.61
N ALA A 104 -4.75 9.16 8.17
CA ALA A 104 -4.30 8.82 6.84
C ALA A 104 -5.45 8.21 6.03
N THR A 105 -5.88 8.90 4.98
CA THR A 105 -6.88 8.36 4.05
C THR A 105 -6.19 7.82 2.81
N LEU A 106 -6.16 6.50 2.71
CA LEU A 106 -5.68 5.80 1.52
C LEU A 106 -6.81 5.71 0.50
N ASN A 107 -6.57 6.26 -0.69
CA ASN A 107 -7.45 6.10 -1.84
C ASN A 107 -7.01 4.86 -2.62
N GLU A 108 -7.97 4.03 -3.03
CA GLU A 108 -7.67 2.91 -3.93
C GLU A 108 -6.98 3.46 -5.18
N LEU A 109 -5.88 2.81 -5.58
CA LEU A 109 -5.41 3.01 -6.95
C LEU A 109 -6.53 2.54 -7.86
N PRO A 110 -6.74 3.18 -9.03
CA PRO A 110 -7.74 2.72 -9.98
C PRO A 110 -7.49 1.25 -10.27
N THR A 111 -8.31 0.39 -9.68
CA THR A 111 -8.42 -1.00 -10.11
C THR A 111 -9.18 -0.88 -11.41
N THR A 112 -8.49 -1.01 -12.54
CA THR A 112 -9.17 -1.25 -13.81
C THR A 112 -9.74 -2.67 -13.83
N THR A 113 -10.53 -3.01 -12.81
CA THR A 113 -11.65 -3.93 -13.00
C THR A 113 -12.65 -3.16 -13.85
N ALA A 114 -12.41 -3.15 -15.16
CA ALA A 114 -13.47 -2.83 -16.09
C ALA A 114 -14.60 -3.81 -15.80
N THR A 115 -15.65 -3.32 -15.14
CA THR A 115 -16.93 -3.99 -15.12
C THR A 115 -17.29 -4.25 -16.58
N ILE A 116 -17.40 -5.53 -16.93
CA ILE A 116 -17.72 -6.04 -18.25
C ILE A 116 -18.95 -5.32 -18.79
N VAL A 117 -18.77 -4.51 -19.84
CA VAL A 117 -19.70 -4.43 -20.98
C VAL A 117 -18.85 -4.28 -22.25
N GLY A 118 -18.32 -5.42 -22.69
CA GLY A 118 -17.53 -5.54 -23.92
C GLY A 118 -16.98 -6.95 -23.98
N GLN A 119 -17.61 -7.81 -24.77
CA GLN A 119 -17.39 -9.27 -24.73
C GLN A 119 -16.00 -9.72 -25.21
N ASP A 120 -15.07 -8.82 -25.55
CA ASP A 120 -13.83 -9.12 -26.29
C ASP A 120 -12.62 -8.28 -25.78
N MET A 121 -12.35 -8.31 -24.48
CA MET A 121 -11.19 -7.66 -23.86
C MET A 121 -10.23 -8.65 -23.19
N GLY A 122 -8.93 -8.33 -23.22
CA GLY A 122 -7.85 -9.00 -22.48
C GLY A 122 -6.89 -7.97 -21.88
N TRP A 123 -5.88 -8.42 -21.14
CA TRP A 123 -4.96 -7.52 -20.41
C TRP A 123 -3.49 -7.86 -20.64
N TYR A 124 -2.65 -6.82 -20.64
CA TYR A 124 -1.24 -6.97 -20.36
C TYR A 124 -0.93 -6.48 -18.95
N ILE A 125 -0.15 -7.26 -18.21
CA ILE A 125 0.34 -6.89 -16.88
C ILE A 125 1.83 -6.60 -17.05
N VAL A 126 2.21 -5.33 -17.03
CA VAL A 126 3.62 -4.93 -17.21
C VAL A 126 4.25 -4.76 -15.84
N HIS A 127 5.22 -5.61 -15.53
CA HIS A 127 6.02 -5.58 -14.30
C HIS A 127 7.30 -4.79 -14.51
N CYS A 128 7.68 -3.97 -13.54
CA CYS A 128 8.93 -3.20 -13.58
C CYS A 128 9.48 -2.99 -12.17
N ASN A 129 10.81 -2.96 -12.04
CA ASN A 129 11.51 -2.71 -10.77
C ASN A 129 11.41 -1.25 -10.29
N ILE A 130 10.99 -0.30 -11.14
CA ILE A 130 10.98 1.13 -10.83
C ILE A 130 9.55 1.70 -10.90
N ASN A 131 9.07 2.22 -9.76
CA ASN A 131 7.80 2.95 -9.69
C ASN A 131 7.88 4.32 -10.37
N GLY A 132 6.76 4.77 -10.93
CA GLY A 132 6.65 6.01 -11.70
C GLY A 132 7.32 5.94 -13.07
N ALA A 133 7.68 4.74 -13.55
CA ALA A 133 8.14 4.54 -14.92
C ALA A 133 6.94 4.50 -15.87
N THR A 134 7.01 5.22 -16.99
CA THR A 134 5.93 5.27 -17.98
C THR A 134 6.02 4.06 -18.91
N VAL A 135 4.89 3.40 -19.14
CA VAL A 135 4.77 2.27 -20.08
C VAL A 135 4.15 2.77 -21.38
N LEU A 136 4.77 2.45 -22.51
CA LEU A 136 4.28 2.80 -23.83
C LEU A 136 4.16 1.56 -24.70
N PHE A 137 3.07 1.44 -25.45
CA PHE A 137 2.89 0.40 -26.49
C PHE A 137 2.83 1.09 -27.85
N ASP A 138 3.70 0.67 -28.77
CA ASP A 138 3.91 1.32 -30.08
C ASP A 138 3.97 2.87 -29.94
N ASP A 139 4.81 3.35 -29.02
CA ASP A 139 5.02 4.77 -28.66
C ASP A 139 3.82 5.52 -28.03
N ALA A 140 2.68 4.87 -27.83
CA ALA A 140 1.54 5.46 -27.11
C ALA A 140 1.60 5.15 -25.61
N ASN A 141 1.50 6.18 -24.76
CA ASN A 141 1.45 6.04 -23.31
C ASN A 141 0.24 5.20 -22.86
N ARG A 142 0.48 4.19 -22.01
CA ARG A 142 -0.52 3.26 -21.46
C ARG A 142 -0.66 3.33 -19.95
N GLY A 143 0.12 4.18 -19.28
CA GLY A 143 0.07 4.37 -17.84
C GLY A 143 1.46 4.36 -17.22
N GLU A 144 1.50 4.45 -15.90
CA GLU A 144 2.72 4.45 -15.11
C GLU A 144 2.76 3.25 -14.16
N ILE A 145 3.97 2.72 -13.95
CA ILE A 145 4.22 1.64 -13.01
C ILE A 145 3.96 2.14 -11.59
N SER A 146 3.11 1.42 -10.86
CA SER A 146 2.89 1.65 -9.44
C SER A 146 2.94 0.32 -8.70
N GLN A 147 3.68 0.28 -7.59
CA GLN A 147 3.89 -0.93 -6.80
C GLN A 147 4.43 -2.12 -7.63
N GLY A 148 5.29 -1.81 -8.60
CA GLY A 148 5.98 -2.79 -9.43
C GLY A 148 5.22 -3.27 -10.66
N LEU A 149 3.98 -2.83 -10.92
CA LEU A 149 3.25 -3.21 -12.13
C LEU A 149 2.27 -2.14 -12.66
N VAL A 150 1.74 -2.36 -13.87
CA VAL A 150 0.58 -1.65 -14.44
C VAL A 150 -0.25 -2.59 -15.30
N TYR A 151 -1.57 -2.43 -15.28
CA TYR A 151 -2.51 -3.18 -16.12
C TYR A 151 -2.89 -2.36 -17.35
N VAL A 152 -2.71 -2.93 -18.53
CA VAL A 152 -3.05 -2.31 -19.81
C VAL A 152 -4.20 -3.09 -20.46
N PRO A 153 -5.44 -2.57 -20.44
CA PRO A 153 -6.56 -3.23 -21.10
C PRO A 153 -6.46 -3.08 -22.61
N VAL A 154 -6.73 -4.16 -23.33
CA VAL A 154 -6.70 -4.18 -24.80
C VAL A 154 -7.91 -4.92 -25.35
N SER A 155 -8.42 -4.47 -26.50
CA SER A 155 -9.45 -5.22 -27.22
C SER A 155 -8.80 -6.34 -28.03
N THR A 156 -9.39 -7.54 -27.98
CA THR A 156 -8.89 -8.72 -28.70
C THR A 156 -9.06 -8.60 -30.22
N THR A 157 -9.80 -7.60 -30.69
CA THR A 157 -10.06 -7.33 -32.12
C THR A 157 -9.34 -6.10 -32.67
N SER A 158 -8.62 -5.36 -31.83
CA SER A 158 -7.83 -4.20 -32.28
C SER A 158 -6.54 -4.62 -32.98
N THR A 159 -5.91 -3.68 -33.69
CA THR A 159 -4.56 -3.88 -34.23
C THR A 159 -3.61 -4.32 -33.11
N PRO A 160 -2.92 -5.45 -33.25
CA PRO A 160 -2.04 -5.96 -32.23
C PRO A 160 -0.85 -5.02 -32.02
N TYR A 161 -0.57 -4.69 -30.75
CA TYR A 161 0.68 -4.04 -30.39
C TYR A 161 1.86 -4.96 -30.66
N ARG A 162 2.99 -4.41 -31.11
CA ARG A 162 4.17 -5.19 -31.49
C ARG A 162 5.33 -4.99 -30.54
N SER A 163 5.41 -3.80 -29.93
CA SER A 163 6.43 -3.49 -28.94
C SER A 163 5.85 -2.81 -27.71
N PHE A 164 6.59 -2.94 -26.62
CA PHE A 164 6.40 -2.11 -25.45
C PHE A 164 7.73 -1.51 -25.01
N SER A 165 7.68 -0.28 -24.51
CA SER A 165 8.82 0.37 -23.87
C SER A 165 8.44 0.82 -22.46
N VAL A 166 9.42 0.82 -21.57
CA VAL A 166 9.28 1.36 -20.21
C VAL A 166 10.37 2.41 -20.01
N LYS A 167 9.95 3.63 -19.65
CA LYS A 167 10.82 4.82 -19.61
C LYS A 167 10.76 5.48 -18.24
N LYS A 168 11.92 5.91 -17.73
CA LYS A 168 12.03 6.75 -16.53
C LYS A 168 13.29 7.61 -16.61
N ASP A 169 13.17 8.88 -16.25
CA ASP A 169 14.32 9.78 -16.20
C ASP A 169 15.41 9.25 -15.26
N GLY A 170 16.66 9.31 -15.74
CA GLY A 170 17.81 8.74 -15.03
C GLY A 170 18.01 7.24 -15.23
N TYR A 171 17.17 6.57 -16.01
CA TYR A 171 17.28 5.14 -16.33
C TYR A 171 17.36 4.91 -17.85
N THR A 172 18.05 3.84 -18.24
CA THR A 172 18.04 3.36 -19.61
C THR A 172 16.66 2.79 -19.93
N THR A 173 16.03 3.30 -21.00
CA THR A 173 14.77 2.77 -21.52
C THR A 173 14.86 1.27 -21.78
N TYR A 174 13.87 0.53 -21.27
CA TYR A 174 13.69 -0.88 -21.62
C TYR A 174 12.82 -0.98 -22.87
N GLU A 175 13.22 -1.81 -23.83
CA GLU A 175 12.48 -2.11 -25.06
C GLU A 175 12.20 -3.62 -25.10
N GLY A 176 10.93 -3.98 -25.32
CA GLY A 176 10.49 -5.36 -25.39
C GLY A 176 9.52 -5.60 -26.53
N THR A 177 9.33 -6.87 -26.88
CA THR A 177 8.41 -7.28 -27.96
C THR A 177 7.16 -7.93 -27.38
N ILE A 178 6.03 -7.70 -28.06
CA ILE A 178 4.75 -8.31 -27.74
C ILE A 178 4.50 -9.41 -28.77
N SER A 179 4.48 -10.66 -28.31
CA SER A 179 4.40 -11.84 -29.18
C SER A 179 2.99 -12.19 -29.62
N ARG A 180 1.98 -11.83 -28.81
CA ARG A 180 0.56 -12.06 -29.12
C ARG A 180 -0.34 -11.15 -28.30
N VAL A 181 -1.55 -10.95 -28.81
CA VAL A 181 -2.67 -10.31 -28.10
C VAL A 181 -3.27 -11.29 -27.11
N PRO A 182 -3.62 -10.86 -25.87
CA PRO A 182 -4.36 -11.69 -24.95
C PRO A 182 -5.70 -12.09 -25.56
N MET A 183 -6.13 -13.32 -25.31
CA MET A 183 -7.48 -13.79 -25.58
C MET A 183 -8.48 -13.11 -24.65
N LYS A 184 -9.77 -13.31 -24.93
CA LYS A 184 -10.85 -12.83 -24.07
C LYS A 184 -10.66 -13.33 -22.65
N GLY A 185 -10.60 -12.41 -21.70
CA GLY A 185 -10.42 -12.75 -20.29
C GLY A 185 -8.98 -13.10 -19.90
N GLU A 186 -8.05 -13.17 -20.86
CA GLU A 186 -6.65 -13.57 -20.62
C GLU A 186 -5.81 -12.36 -20.19
N SER A 187 -4.86 -12.63 -19.30
CA SER A 187 -3.80 -11.70 -18.93
C SER A 187 -2.46 -12.23 -19.40
N ILE A 188 -1.62 -11.35 -19.97
CA ILE A 188 -0.25 -11.66 -20.38
C ILE A 188 0.71 -10.81 -19.56
N ASP A 189 1.60 -11.47 -18.83
CA ASP A 189 2.67 -10.80 -18.10
C ASP A 189 3.82 -10.39 -19.04
N LEU A 190 4.20 -9.12 -18.93
CA LEU A 190 5.37 -8.54 -19.58
C LEU A 190 6.31 -8.03 -18.49
N TYR A 191 7.61 -8.29 -18.62
CA TYR A 191 8.59 -7.91 -17.61
C TYR A 191 9.59 -6.93 -18.19
N ALA A 192 9.80 -5.83 -17.49
CA ALA A 192 10.83 -4.84 -17.77
C ALA A 192 11.74 -4.69 -16.55
N THR A 193 13.03 -4.46 -16.80
CA THR A 193 13.98 -4.09 -15.74
C THR A 193 14.78 -2.90 -16.21
N LEU A 194 14.63 -1.78 -15.51
CA LEU A 194 15.35 -0.54 -15.77
C LEU A 194 16.65 -0.50 -14.97
N ASN A 195 17.72 -0.13 -15.66
CA ASN A 195 19.05 0.10 -15.10
C ASN A 195 19.35 1.61 -15.11
N SER A 196 20.01 2.12 -14.08
CA SER A 196 20.38 3.54 -13.99
C SER A 196 21.38 3.90 -15.09
N VAL A 197 21.24 5.09 -15.68
CA VAL A 197 22.26 5.62 -16.60
C VAL A 197 23.48 6.05 -15.78
N ALA A 198 24.67 5.58 -16.14
CA ALA A 198 25.90 6.01 -15.49
C ALA A 198 26.15 7.50 -15.78
N THR A 199 26.18 8.32 -14.74
CA THR A 199 26.66 9.70 -14.83
C THR A 199 28.18 9.68 -14.97
N LEU A 200 28.70 10.10 -16.12
CA LEU A 200 30.13 10.40 -16.23
C LEU A 200 30.38 11.67 -15.42
N THR A 201 30.92 11.51 -14.21
CA THR A 201 31.48 12.62 -13.44
C THR A 201 32.64 13.19 -14.25
N ALA A 202 32.48 14.40 -14.80
CA ALA A 202 33.59 15.11 -15.39
C ALA A 202 34.65 15.32 -14.32
N THR A 203 35.82 14.69 -14.48
CA THR A 203 37.00 14.98 -13.66
C THR A 203 37.31 16.46 -13.83
N PRO A 204 37.35 17.27 -12.76
CA PRO A 204 37.79 18.65 -12.89
C PRO A 204 39.24 18.62 -13.35
N THR A 205 39.50 19.09 -14.56
CA THR A 205 40.85 19.33 -15.06
C THR A 205 41.47 20.40 -14.17
N SER A 206 42.29 19.97 -13.20
CA SER A 206 43.18 20.85 -12.44
C SER A 206 44.19 21.45 -13.42
N ILE A 207 43.94 22.67 -13.89
CA ILE A 207 44.96 23.53 -14.49
C ILE A 207 45.59 24.33 -13.35
N GLY A 208 46.65 23.77 -12.75
CA GLY A 208 47.70 24.55 -12.10
C GLY A 208 48.94 24.40 -13.00
N GLY A 209 49.67 25.44 -13.38
CA GLY A 209 49.94 26.70 -12.68
C GLY A 209 51.46 26.78 -12.55
#